data_AF-A0A948B2B3-F1
#
_entry.id   AF-A0A948B2B3-F1
#
_cell.length_a   1.000
_cell.length_b   1.000
_cell.length_c   1.000
_cell.angle_alpha   90.00
_cell.angle_beta   90.00
_cell.angle_gamma   90.00
#
_symmetry.space_group_name_H-M   'P 1'
#
loop_
_entity.id
_entity.type
_entity.pdbx_description
1 polymer ?
#
loop_
_entity_poly.entity_id
_entity_poly.type
_entity_poly.pdbx_seq_one_letter_code
_entity_poly.pdbx_strand_id
1 'polypeptide(L)'
;MKRLIFAPGICQIINAAAALAQERADGGGGAGHEDVLVLYGSYPFSDMSRAMEQAARCAWNWRDIRWAEEVLVCHFPTRRFAPIARQVLHEKLGSTADEVWVSKLGLEPAKLVLRAYPESRVVLYEDGAEEFIPQEILCGMSRLKRLKPSGWPGGLWRELGHWAPDPECLDLDGVCTRDRRRATVLYSFLEQYLGLPSYLAGVPVVRVSGEILKERLQALTPLLDAAACRQPEKRPEEAVVLFLPQPFAVLFLTTEDEYALYRSAVMEILKKGYTILWKEHPRETTPLAPRLQEETGDERLKILRVRQQMPVECLVAGWTLAGVVSVSSTSLFYLKGLYGYPAYTAAAGIGMDRWLKRTDAELARMFVQTLPGLDRLPPAEGREKDQL
;
A
#
# COMPACT_ATOMS: atom_id res chain seq x y z
N MET A 1 7.12 -8.77 27.18
CA MET A 1 6.23 -7.67 26.74
C MET A 1 5.53 -8.10 25.46
N LYS A 2 4.21 -8.17 25.48
CA LYS A 2 3.40 -8.70 24.38
C LYS A 2 3.03 -7.62 23.39
N ARG A 3 3.35 -7.85 22.12
CA ARG A 3 3.06 -6.96 21.00
C ARG A 3 2.09 -7.64 20.06
N LEU A 4 0.99 -6.96 19.74
CA LEU A 4 0.03 -7.41 18.74
C LEU A 4 0.24 -6.61 17.45
N ILE A 5 0.60 -7.27 16.36
CA ILE A 5 0.88 -6.65 15.07
C ILE A 5 -0.25 -6.99 14.12
N PHE A 6 -1.04 -6.00 13.71
CA PHE A 6 -2.21 -6.21 12.86
C PHE A 6 -1.87 -5.89 11.41
N ALA A 7 -1.91 -6.88 10.51
CA ALA A 7 -1.53 -6.72 9.10
C ALA A 7 -2.66 -7.13 8.12
N PRO A 8 -3.14 -6.21 7.26
CA PRO A 8 -4.20 -6.46 6.29
C PRO A 8 -3.75 -7.17 5.00
N GLY A 9 -2.45 -7.38 4.80
CA GLY A 9 -1.90 -7.84 3.52
C GLY A 9 -0.40 -8.14 3.55
N ILE A 10 0.10 -8.74 2.46
CA ILE A 10 1.52 -9.17 2.35
C ILE A 10 2.49 -7.99 2.48
N CYS A 11 2.20 -6.84 1.87
CA CYS A 11 3.06 -5.67 1.99
C CYS A 11 3.13 -5.15 3.44
N GLN A 12 2.00 -5.15 4.16
CA GLN A 12 1.97 -4.76 5.57
C GLN A 12 2.71 -5.74 6.49
N ILE A 13 2.66 -7.05 6.17
CA ILE A 13 3.48 -8.05 6.86
C ILE A 13 4.98 -7.72 6.70
N ILE A 14 5.41 -7.42 5.47
CA ILE A 14 6.80 -7.07 5.17
C ILE A 14 7.21 -5.78 5.88
N ASN A 15 6.38 -4.73 5.79
CA ASN A 15 6.68 -3.44 6.41
C ASN A 15 6.72 -3.53 7.95
N ALA A 16 5.80 -4.27 8.56
CA ALA A 16 5.83 -4.51 10.00
C ALA A 16 7.08 -5.31 10.41
N ALA A 17 7.45 -6.35 9.66
CA ALA A 17 8.66 -7.11 9.90
C ALA A 17 9.93 -6.25 9.74
N ALA A 18 9.97 -5.35 8.75
CA ALA A 18 11.07 -4.43 8.53
C ALA A 18 11.16 -3.38 9.67
N ALA A 19 10.03 -2.88 10.15
CA ALA A 19 9.97 -1.99 11.30
C ALA A 19 10.49 -2.66 12.58
N LEU A 20 10.08 -3.91 12.86
CA LEU A 20 10.59 -4.69 13.99
C LEU A 20 12.10 -4.98 13.86
N ALA A 21 12.59 -5.22 12.65
CA ALA A 21 14.01 -5.42 12.38
C ALA A 21 14.82 -4.12 12.61
N GLN A 22 14.30 -2.98 12.14
CA GLN A 22 14.88 -1.66 12.36
C GLN A 22 14.96 -1.33 13.84
N GLU A 23 13.86 -1.51 14.59
CA GLU A 23 13.82 -1.31 16.03
C GLU A 23 14.91 -2.12 16.77
N ARG A 24 15.08 -3.40 16.41
CA ARG A 24 16.13 -4.25 17.00
C ARG A 24 17.54 -3.78 16.62
N ALA A 25 17.74 -3.33 15.38
CA ALA A 25 19.03 -2.82 14.91
C ALA A 25 19.42 -1.53 15.65
N ASP A 26 18.44 -0.68 15.98
CA ASP A 26 18.65 0.57 16.71
C ASP A 26 18.86 0.37 18.22
N GLY A 27 18.99 -0.87 18.69
CA GLY A 27 19.18 -1.20 20.10
C GLY A 27 17.88 -1.19 20.93
N GLY A 28 16.72 -1.14 20.27
CA GLY A 28 15.42 -1.37 20.91
C GLY A 28 15.38 -2.80 21.45
N GLY A 29 15.41 -2.95 22.78
CA GLY A 29 15.67 -4.18 23.52
C GLY A 29 15.04 -5.46 22.96
N GLY A 30 15.79 -6.20 22.14
CA GLY A 30 15.28 -7.38 21.42
C GLY A 30 15.06 -8.65 22.24
N ALA A 31 15.48 -8.70 23.51
CA ALA A 31 15.40 -9.89 24.35
C ALA A 31 14.25 -9.79 25.36
N GLY A 32 13.00 -9.97 24.91
CA GLY A 32 11.85 -9.99 25.82
C GLY A 32 10.47 -9.71 25.23
N HIS A 33 10.39 -9.49 23.91
CA HIS A 33 9.12 -9.24 23.23
C HIS A 33 8.46 -10.54 22.73
N GLU A 34 7.16 -10.65 22.93
CA GLU A 34 6.32 -11.69 22.33
C GLU A 34 5.57 -11.07 21.14
N ASP A 35 6.12 -11.28 19.93
CA ASP A 35 5.59 -10.71 18.69
C ASP A 35 4.49 -11.62 18.13
N VAL A 36 3.24 -11.22 18.27
CA VAL A 36 2.09 -11.96 17.72
C VAL A 36 1.56 -11.22 16.50
N LEU A 37 1.63 -11.88 15.34
CA LEU A 37 1.02 -11.36 14.11
C LEU A 37 -0.47 -11.69 14.08
N VAL A 38 -1.27 -10.71 13.73
CA VAL A 38 -2.72 -10.81 13.56
C VAL A 38 -3.06 -10.44 12.12
N LEU A 39 -3.43 -11.45 11.34
CA LEU A 39 -3.84 -11.31 9.95
C LEU A 39 -5.34 -11.03 9.85
N TYR A 40 -5.68 -10.15 8.93
CA TYR A 40 -7.06 -9.88 8.50
C TYR A 40 -7.06 -9.45 7.03
N GLY A 41 -8.16 -9.61 6.31
CA GLY A 41 -8.28 -9.20 4.91
C GLY A 41 -9.57 -9.76 4.30
N SER A 42 -10.08 -9.20 3.21
CA SER A 42 -11.41 -9.55 2.66
C SER A 42 -11.49 -10.89 1.91
N TYR A 43 -10.64 -11.85 2.26
CA TYR A 43 -10.44 -13.06 1.44
C TYR A 43 -10.23 -14.31 2.29
N PRO A 44 -11.25 -14.77 3.03
CA PRO A 44 -11.12 -15.93 3.89
C PRO A 44 -10.93 -17.16 3.02
N PHE A 45 -10.00 -18.05 3.41
CA PHE A 45 -9.72 -19.31 2.70
C PHE A 45 -9.36 -19.17 1.22
N SER A 46 -8.74 -18.05 0.83
CA SER A 46 -8.30 -17.77 -0.54
C SER A 46 -6.84 -18.15 -0.80
N ASP A 47 -6.42 -18.08 -2.06
CA ASP A 47 -4.99 -18.13 -2.41
C ASP A 47 -4.19 -16.98 -1.77
N MET A 48 -4.83 -15.83 -1.57
CA MET A 48 -4.22 -14.68 -0.90
C MET A 48 -3.98 -14.94 0.58
N SER A 49 -4.94 -15.54 1.30
CA SER A 49 -4.74 -15.82 2.73
C SER A 49 -3.63 -16.85 2.96
N ARG A 50 -3.55 -17.89 2.10
CA ARG A 50 -2.44 -18.83 2.09
C ARG A 50 -1.10 -18.16 1.79
N ALA A 51 -1.07 -17.25 0.81
CA ALA A 51 0.13 -16.49 0.48
C ALA A 51 0.57 -15.56 1.63
N MET A 52 -0.37 -14.92 2.33
CA MET A 52 -0.11 -14.10 3.53
C MET A 52 0.52 -14.92 4.65
N GLU A 53 -0.03 -16.09 4.96
CA GLU A 53 0.51 -16.94 6.03
C GLU A 53 1.92 -17.47 5.69
N GLN A 54 2.13 -17.87 4.43
CA GLN A 54 3.47 -18.24 3.93
C GLN A 54 4.45 -17.08 4.03
N ALA A 55 4.06 -15.88 3.57
CA ALA A 55 4.89 -14.68 3.65
C ALA A 55 5.22 -14.29 5.10
N ALA A 56 4.25 -14.38 6.01
CA ALA A 56 4.44 -14.11 7.43
C ALA A 56 5.54 -15.00 8.03
N ARG A 57 5.49 -16.31 7.77
CA ARG A 57 6.47 -17.28 8.29
C ARG A 57 7.88 -17.02 7.75
N CYS A 58 8.02 -16.42 6.57
CA CYS A 58 9.30 -16.05 5.99
C CYS A 58 9.80 -14.67 6.48
N ALA A 59 8.90 -13.71 6.65
CA ALA A 59 9.25 -12.32 6.90
C ALA A 59 9.83 -12.08 8.30
N TRP A 60 9.38 -12.84 9.31
CA TRP A 60 9.81 -12.62 10.70
C TRP A 60 9.62 -13.87 11.56
N ASN A 61 10.33 -13.90 12.69
CA ASN A 61 10.20 -14.93 13.71
C ASN A 61 9.05 -14.62 14.67
N TRP A 62 7.82 -14.68 14.17
CA TRP A 62 6.61 -14.47 14.98
C TRP A 62 6.51 -15.54 16.07
N ARG A 63 6.09 -15.13 17.27
CA ARG A 63 5.75 -16.06 18.36
C ARG A 63 4.51 -16.88 18.01
N ASP A 64 3.55 -16.23 17.37
CA ASP A 64 2.29 -16.82 16.92
C ASP A 64 1.71 -16.01 15.75
N ILE A 65 0.91 -16.66 14.90
CA ILE A 65 0.21 -16.04 13.77
C ILE A 65 -1.27 -16.38 13.91
N ARG A 66 -2.10 -15.37 14.12
CA ARG A 66 -3.55 -15.52 14.34
C ARG A 66 -4.35 -14.82 13.25
N TRP A 67 -5.57 -15.30 13.03
CA TRP A 67 -6.55 -14.67 12.15
C TRP A 67 -7.64 -13.99 12.98
N ALA A 68 -8.02 -12.77 12.59
CA ALA A 68 -9.10 -12.00 13.19
C ALA A 68 -10.04 -11.39 12.13
N GLU A 69 -10.12 -12.03 10.96
CA GLU A 69 -10.89 -11.55 9.82
C GLU A 69 -12.38 -11.41 10.14
N GLU A 70 -12.95 -12.40 10.85
CA GLU A 70 -14.37 -12.45 11.21
C GLU A 70 -14.84 -11.26 12.06
N VAL A 71 -13.91 -10.54 12.69
CA VAL A 71 -14.18 -9.34 13.48
C VAL A 71 -13.80 -8.08 12.72
N LEU A 72 -12.65 -8.08 12.07
CA LEU A 72 -12.03 -6.88 11.52
C LEU A 72 -12.48 -6.55 10.09
N VAL A 73 -13.11 -7.49 9.38
CA VAL A 73 -13.48 -7.31 7.97
C VAL A 73 -14.98 -7.41 7.73
N CYS A 74 -15.74 -8.02 8.65
CA CYS A 74 -17.18 -8.07 8.53
C CYS A 74 -17.80 -6.67 8.64
N HIS A 75 -18.61 -6.28 7.66
CA HIS A 75 -19.34 -5.01 7.59
C HIS A 75 -20.48 -4.94 8.61
N PHE A 76 -20.14 -4.91 9.89
CA PHE A 76 -21.09 -4.67 10.95
C PHE A 76 -21.12 -3.18 11.31
N PRO A 77 -22.28 -2.59 11.64
CA PRO A 77 -22.36 -1.22 12.17
C PRO A 77 -21.43 -1.00 13.37
N THR A 78 -20.30 -0.34 13.13
CA THR A 78 -19.10 -0.42 13.95
C THR A 78 -19.34 -0.11 15.42
N ARG A 79 -20.11 0.93 15.74
CA ARG A 79 -20.40 1.32 17.13
C ARG A 79 -21.20 0.31 17.92
N ARG A 80 -22.18 -0.37 17.31
CA ARG A 80 -23.02 -1.37 18.00
C ARG A 80 -22.28 -2.68 18.21
N PHE A 81 -21.38 -3.02 17.29
CA PHE A 81 -20.63 -4.28 17.33
C PHE A 81 -19.29 -4.16 18.04
N ALA A 82 -18.84 -2.95 18.37
CA ALA A 82 -17.56 -2.73 19.05
C ALA A 82 -17.37 -3.49 20.37
N PRO A 83 -18.38 -3.60 21.27
CA PRO A 83 -18.22 -4.41 22.48
C PRO A 83 -18.01 -5.89 22.15
N ILE A 84 -18.73 -6.42 21.15
CA ILE A 84 -18.61 -7.80 20.68
C ILE A 84 -17.25 -7.99 20.02
N ALA A 85 -16.85 -7.09 19.14
CA ALA A 85 -15.54 -7.12 18.47
C ALA A 85 -14.40 -7.12 19.49
N ARG A 86 -14.49 -6.27 20.53
CA ARG A 86 -13.54 -6.27 21.65
C ARG A 86 -13.52 -7.61 22.37
N GLN A 87 -14.69 -8.17 22.71
CA GLN A 87 -14.77 -9.47 23.38
C GLN A 87 -14.12 -10.57 22.54
N VAL A 88 -14.46 -10.67 21.25
CA VAL A 88 -13.91 -11.69 20.36
C VAL A 88 -12.39 -11.52 20.19
N LEU A 89 -11.91 -10.28 20.03
CA LEU A 89 -10.46 -10.01 20.00
C LEU A 89 -9.79 -10.40 21.32
N HIS A 90 -10.41 -10.13 22.47
CA HIS A 90 -9.87 -10.50 23.78
C HIS A 90 -9.84 -12.01 24.01
N GLU A 91 -10.87 -12.73 23.59
CA GLU A 91 -10.91 -14.19 23.63
C GLU A 91 -9.84 -14.80 22.72
N LYS A 92 -9.69 -14.25 21.51
CA LYS A 92 -8.76 -14.78 20.50
C LYS A 92 -7.32 -14.40 20.73
N LEU A 93 -7.04 -13.20 21.23
CA LEU A 93 -5.70 -12.63 21.28
C LEU A 93 -5.25 -12.35 22.71
N GLY A 94 -6.12 -12.50 23.71
CA GLY A 94 -5.91 -12.08 25.09
C GLY A 94 -6.39 -10.65 25.35
N SER A 95 -6.76 -10.37 26.60
CA SER A 95 -7.31 -9.07 27.04
C SER A 95 -6.27 -7.97 27.22
N THR A 96 -4.99 -8.33 27.27
CA THR A 96 -3.87 -7.40 27.45
C THR A 96 -2.87 -7.48 26.30
N ALA A 97 -2.33 -6.32 25.95
CA ALA A 97 -1.20 -6.12 25.05
C ALA A 97 -0.45 -4.86 25.52
N ASP A 98 0.87 -4.90 25.55
CA ASP A 98 1.68 -3.73 25.92
C ASP A 98 1.77 -2.74 24.76
N GLU A 99 1.84 -3.27 23.54
CA GLU A 99 1.84 -2.53 22.29
C GLU A 99 0.88 -3.12 21.27
N VAL A 100 0.30 -2.22 20.49
CA VAL A 100 -0.50 -2.53 19.31
C VAL A 100 0.13 -1.83 18.12
N TRP A 101 0.45 -2.61 17.09
CA TRP A 101 1.05 -2.12 15.85
C TRP A 101 0.00 -2.15 14.74
N VAL A 102 -0.23 -1.01 14.10
CA VAL A 102 -1.21 -0.85 13.01
C VAL A 102 -0.63 -0.03 11.86
N SER A 103 -1.08 -0.28 10.63
CA SER A 103 -0.57 0.44 9.47
C SER A 103 -1.20 1.82 9.26
N LYS A 104 -2.40 2.04 9.80
CA LYS A 104 -3.15 3.32 9.70
C LYS A 104 -4.03 3.52 10.92
N LEU A 105 -4.28 4.77 11.31
CA LEU A 105 -5.19 5.11 12.42
C LEU A 105 -6.65 5.36 11.99
N GLY A 106 -6.86 5.78 10.74
CA GLY A 106 -8.16 6.30 10.28
C GLY A 106 -9.17 5.24 9.82
N LEU A 107 -8.69 4.02 9.55
CA LEU A 107 -9.52 2.94 9.01
C LEU A 107 -10.31 2.23 10.11
N GLU A 108 -11.51 1.77 9.74
CA GLU A 108 -12.43 1.07 10.65
C GLU A 108 -11.79 -0.11 11.40
N PRO A 109 -11.03 -1.03 10.75
CA PRO A 109 -10.41 -2.14 11.46
C PRO A 109 -9.42 -1.67 12.52
N ALA A 110 -8.60 -0.65 12.21
CA ALA A 110 -7.64 -0.10 13.15
C ALA A 110 -8.33 0.52 14.37
N LYS A 111 -9.44 1.24 14.18
CA LYS A 111 -10.20 1.80 15.30
C LYS A 111 -10.80 0.75 16.22
N LEU A 112 -11.31 -0.35 15.64
CA LEU A 112 -11.80 -1.50 16.42
C LEU A 112 -10.69 -2.11 17.27
N VAL A 113 -9.50 -2.30 16.69
CA VAL A 113 -8.32 -2.77 17.41
C VAL A 113 -7.94 -1.80 18.55
N LEU A 114 -7.82 -0.51 18.25
CA LEU A 114 -7.40 0.51 19.23
C LEU A 114 -8.42 0.70 20.37
N ARG A 115 -9.70 0.43 20.11
CA ARG A 115 -10.75 0.38 21.13
C ARG A 115 -10.72 -0.91 21.94
N ALA A 116 -10.36 -2.04 21.33
CA ALA A 116 -10.21 -3.30 22.04
C ALA A 116 -9.06 -3.22 23.05
N TYR A 117 -8.01 -2.48 22.73
CA TYR A 117 -6.81 -2.34 23.55
C TYR A 117 -6.55 -0.87 23.94
N PRO A 118 -7.35 -0.27 24.83
CA PRO A 118 -7.28 1.17 25.10
C PRO A 118 -6.01 1.61 25.84
N GLU A 119 -5.39 0.72 26.62
CA GLU A 119 -4.22 1.02 27.45
C GLU A 119 -2.88 0.75 26.73
N SER A 120 -2.91 0.11 25.56
CA SER A 120 -1.68 -0.22 24.84
C SER A 120 -1.02 1.03 24.25
N ARG A 121 0.30 1.02 24.18
CA ARG A 121 1.03 1.98 23.33
C ARG A 121 0.74 1.65 21.86
N VAL A 122 0.61 2.69 21.04
CA VAL A 122 0.36 2.52 19.61
C VAL A 122 1.66 2.74 18.86
N VAL A 123 2.02 1.78 18.03
CA VAL A 123 3.13 1.88 17.10
C VAL A 123 2.56 1.85 15.69
N LEU A 124 3.00 2.78 14.85
CA LEU A 124 2.64 2.80 13.45
C LEU A 124 3.76 2.21 12.63
N TYR A 125 3.39 1.49 11.59
CA TYR A 125 4.31 1.06 10.56
C TYR A 125 3.70 1.36 9.20
N GLU A 126 4.54 1.55 8.19
CA GLU A 126 4.10 2.03 6.90
C GLU A 126 3.06 1.13 6.22
N ASP A 127 1.95 1.72 5.78
CA ASP A 127 0.96 1.04 4.94
C ASP A 127 1.32 1.12 3.45
N GLY A 128 1.80 2.29 3.03
CA GLY A 128 2.07 2.66 1.65
C GLY A 128 1.70 4.10 1.35
N ALA A 129 1.70 4.48 0.07
CA ALA A 129 1.50 5.88 -0.36
C ALA A 129 0.18 6.50 0.14
N GLU A 130 -0.86 5.71 0.34
CA GLU A 130 -2.16 6.19 0.82
C GLU A 130 -2.10 6.74 2.27
N GLU A 131 -1.12 6.31 3.08
CA GLU A 131 -0.89 6.86 4.43
C GLU A 131 -0.56 8.35 4.40
N PHE A 132 0.04 8.83 3.31
CA PHE A 132 0.49 10.21 3.12
C PHE A 132 -0.59 11.14 2.56
N ILE A 133 -1.79 10.61 2.26
CA ILE A 133 -2.92 11.43 1.84
C ILE A 133 -3.43 12.24 3.05
N PRO A 134 -3.70 13.55 2.90
CA PRO A 134 -4.27 14.36 3.96
C PRO A 134 -5.58 13.77 4.51
N GLN A 135 -5.69 13.73 5.83
CA GLN A 135 -6.80 13.10 6.51
C GLN A 135 -8.15 13.74 6.17
N GLU A 136 -8.22 15.06 5.96
CA GLU A 136 -9.45 15.79 5.59
C GLU A 136 -10.10 15.22 4.32
N ILE A 137 -9.31 14.50 3.52
CA ILE A 137 -9.68 13.92 2.25
C ILE A 137 -10.04 12.45 2.43
N LEU A 138 -9.26 11.70 3.22
CA LEU A 138 -9.59 10.33 3.66
C LEU A 138 -10.92 10.29 4.44
N CYS A 139 -11.22 11.33 5.23
CA CYS A 139 -12.44 11.44 6.02
C CYS A 139 -13.60 12.08 5.27
N GLY A 140 -13.36 12.61 4.07
CA GLY A 140 -14.35 13.27 3.23
C GLY A 140 -15.37 12.32 2.60
N MET A 141 -15.27 11.01 2.85
CA MET A 141 -16.12 9.97 2.26
C MET A 141 -17.61 10.07 2.64
N SER A 142 -18.00 10.91 3.61
CA SER A 142 -19.41 11.19 3.90
C SER A 142 -20.03 12.38 3.14
N ARG A 143 -19.36 12.98 2.15
CA ARG A 143 -19.96 14.09 1.36
C ARG A 143 -20.99 13.67 0.31
N LEU A 144 -21.11 12.38 -0.03
CA LEU A 144 -22.23 11.90 -0.87
C LEU A 144 -23.57 11.80 -0.09
N LYS A 145 -23.59 12.08 1.22
CA LYS A 145 -24.84 12.35 1.97
C LYS A 145 -25.13 13.85 2.17
N ARG A 146 -24.48 14.78 1.45
CA ARG A 146 -24.74 16.22 1.56
C ARG A 146 -25.06 16.87 0.21
N LEU A 147 -26.24 16.54 -0.30
CA LEU A 147 -27.08 17.43 -1.11
C LEU A 147 -27.54 18.66 -0.29
N LYS A 148 -26.62 19.42 0.32
CA LYS A 148 -27.01 20.69 0.96
C LYS A 148 -26.05 21.82 0.59
N PRO A 149 -26.59 23.00 0.20
CA PRO A 149 -25.82 24.04 -0.48
C PRO A 149 -24.76 24.67 0.43
N SER A 150 -23.74 25.24 -0.20
CA SER A 150 -22.78 26.14 0.43
C SER A 150 -23.51 27.30 1.13
N GLY A 151 -23.14 27.58 2.39
CA GLY A 151 -23.73 28.67 3.20
C GLY A 151 -24.46 28.22 4.47
N TRP A 152 -24.55 26.93 4.76
CA TRP A 152 -25.22 26.48 5.98
C TRP A 152 -24.30 26.64 7.22
N PRO A 153 -24.71 27.35 8.28
CA PRO A 153 -23.85 27.67 9.44
C PRO A 153 -23.32 26.44 10.20
N GLY A 154 -23.91 25.25 9.99
CA GLY A 154 -23.49 24.00 10.61
C GLY A 154 -22.20 23.38 10.05
N GLY A 155 -21.58 23.98 9.02
CA GLY A 155 -20.28 23.53 8.49
C GLY A 155 -19.14 23.74 9.50
N LEU A 156 -19.08 24.92 10.12
CA LEU A 156 -18.05 25.29 11.10
C LEU A 156 -18.14 24.48 12.40
N TRP A 157 -19.37 24.22 12.88
CA TRP A 157 -19.61 23.41 14.08
C TRP A 157 -19.26 21.94 13.88
N ARG A 158 -19.28 21.43 12.64
CA ARG A 158 -18.87 20.06 12.30
C ARG A 158 -17.36 19.92 12.15
N GLU A 159 -16.67 20.93 11.65
CA GLU A 159 -15.20 20.96 11.70
C GLU A 159 -14.71 20.96 13.15
N LEU A 160 -15.34 21.71 14.04
CA LEU A 160 -15.06 21.65 15.48
C LEU A 160 -15.49 20.30 16.12
N GLY A 161 -16.57 19.68 15.64
CA GLY A 161 -17.03 18.36 16.07
C GLY A 161 -16.15 17.18 15.65
N HIS A 162 -15.41 17.29 14.54
CA HIS A 162 -14.41 16.29 14.12
C HIS A 162 -13.18 16.26 15.03
N TRP A 163 -12.94 17.33 15.79
CA TRP A 163 -11.90 17.42 16.81
C TRP A 163 -12.45 17.32 18.23
N ALA A 164 -13.77 17.17 18.40
CA ALA A 164 -14.36 16.95 19.71
C ALA A 164 -13.86 15.58 20.25
N PRO A 165 -13.56 15.50 21.56
CA PRO A 165 -13.17 14.26 22.21
C PRO A 165 -14.40 13.37 22.36
N ASP A 166 -14.96 12.86 21.26
CA ASP A 166 -15.93 11.78 21.33
C ASP A 166 -15.14 10.51 21.70
N PRO A 167 -15.35 9.94 22.91
CA PRO A 167 -14.65 8.74 23.32
C PRO A 167 -14.95 7.53 22.43
N GLU A 168 -16.03 7.59 21.63
CA GLU A 168 -16.49 6.45 20.85
C GLU A 168 -15.92 6.36 19.44
N CYS A 169 -15.47 7.45 18.77
CA CYS A 169 -14.73 7.58 17.48
C CYS A 169 -14.97 6.59 16.31
N LEU A 170 -15.82 5.58 16.45
CA LEU A 170 -15.96 4.44 15.56
C LEU A 170 -16.87 4.74 14.38
N ASP A 171 -17.84 5.62 14.57
CA ASP A 171 -18.76 6.09 13.51
C ASP A 171 -18.23 7.35 12.81
N LEU A 172 -17.09 7.89 13.26
CA LEU A 172 -16.50 9.09 12.68
C LEU A 172 -15.51 8.69 11.61
N ASP A 173 -15.64 9.26 10.42
CA ASP A 173 -14.60 9.19 9.40
C ASP A 173 -13.32 9.83 9.97
N GLY A 174 -12.17 9.13 9.92
CA GLY A 174 -10.86 9.68 10.29
C GLY A 174 -10.15 9.20 11.54
N VAL A 175 -9.01 9.82 11.82
CA VAL A 175 -8.15 9.54 12.97
C VAL A 175 -8.76 10.10 14.25
N CYS A 176 -8.91 9.25 15.26
CA CYS A 176 -9.33 9.69 16.58
C CYS A 176 -8.18 10.41 17.31
N THR A 177 -8.44 11.60 17.85
CA THR A 177 -7.42 12.39 18.59
C THR A 177 -6.80 11.59 19.74
N ARG A 178 -7.61 10.81 20.47
CA ARG A 178 -7.12 9.93 21.55
C ARG A 178 -6.11 8.92 21.01
N ASP A 179 -6.44 8.25 19.91
CA ASP A 179 -5.63 7.17 19.38
C ASP A 179 -4.34 7.72 18.74
N ARG A 180 -4.41 8.89 18.08
CA ARG A 180 -3.22 9.64 17.65
C ARG A 180 -2.31 9.98 18.81
N ARG A 181 -2.84 10.48 19.94
CA ARG A 181 -2.01 10.82 21.12
C ARG A 181 -1.27 9.62 21.70
N ARG A 182 -1.77 8.41 21.46
CA ARG A 182 -1.14 7.15 21.88
C ARG A 182 -0.10 6.64 20.88
N ALA A 183 -0.06 7.19 19.66
CA ALA A 183 0.95 6.84 18.66
C ALA A 183 2.30 7.37 19.12
N THR A 184 3.20 6.44 19.43
CA THR A 184 4.51 6.72 20.04
C THR A 184 5.61 6.85 19.01
N VAL A 185 5.49 6.14 17.89
CA VAL A 185 6.46 6.14 16.79
C VAL A 185 5.79 5.66 15.51
N LEU A 186 6.26 6.14 14.37
CA LEU A 186 6.00 5.62 13.03
C LEU A 186 7.28 5.10 12.42
N TYR A 187 7.27 3.86 11.95
CA TYR A 187 8.34 3.29 11.12
C TYR A 187 7.97 3.43 9.65
N SER A 188 8.76 4.20 8.89
CA SER A 188 8.47 4.48 7.47
C SER A 188 9.73 4.47 6.61
N PHE A 189 9.60 3.88 5.42
CA PHE A 189 10.61 3.95 4.36
C PHE A 189 10.29 5.09 3.37
N LEU A 190 9.00 5.33 3.10
CA LEU A 190 8.52 6.30 2.12
C LEU A 190 8.55 7.75 2.60
N GLU A 191 8.69 8.02 3.90
CA GLU A 191 8.80 9.39 4.46
C GLU A 191 9.89 10.21 3.78
N GLN A 192 10.98 9.59 3.34
CA GLN A 192 12.06 10.29 2.64
C GLN A 192 11.67 10.81 1.24
N TYR A 193 10.57 10.30 0.68
CA TYR A 193 10.04 10.69 -0.64
C TYR A 193 8.74 11.48 -0.52
N LEU A 194 7.94 11.19 0.50
CA LEU A 194 6.61 11.73 0.72
C LEU A 194 6.59 12.50 2.04
N GLY A 195 6.21 13.78 1.98
CA GLY A 195 6.09 14.59 3.19
C GLY A 195 5.05 14.03 4.15
N LEU A 196 5.38 13.97 5.44
CA LEU A 196 4.46 13.47 6.46
C LEU A 196 3.18 14.32 6.51
N PRO A 197 2.00 13.68 6.53
CA PRO A 197 0.73 14.40 6.61
C PRO A 197 0.54 15.03 8.00
N SER A 198 -0.22 16.12 8.05
CA SER A 198 -0.45 16.92 9.27
C SER A 198 -1.02 16.11 10.45
N TYR A 199 -1.81 15.07 10.19
CA TYR A 199 -2.40 14.24 11.25
C TYR A 199 -1.36 13.38 11.99
N LEU A 200 -0.21 13.12 11.38
CA LEU A 200 0.94 12.46 11.97
C LEU A 200 1.98 13.45 12.50
N ALA A 201 1.72 14.76 12.42
CA ALA A 201 2.66 15.76 12.92
C ALA A 201 3.03 15.51 14.39
N GLY A 202 4.30 15.58 14.74
CA GLY A 202 4.78 15.34 16.10
C GLY A 202 4.75 13.88 16.57
N VAL A 203 4.32 12.93 15.73
CA VAL A 203 4.66 11.51 15.95
C VAL A 203 6.11 11.32 15.52
N PRO A 204 7.01 10.84 16.40
CA PRO A 204 8.39 10.52 16.02
C PRO A 204 8.42 9.54 14.86
N VAL A 205 9.26 9.81 13.85
CA VAL A 205 9.44 8.90 12.71
C VAL A 205 10.81 8.26 12.77
N VAL A 206 10.83 6.94 12.75
CA VAL A 206 12.04 6.14 12.57
C VAL A 206 12.09 5.69 11.12
N ARG A 207 13.18 6.05 10.44
CA ARG A 207 13.38 5.66 9.05
C ARG A 207 13.77 4.19 8.98
N VAL A 208 12.98 3.40 8.26
CA VAL A 208 13.34 2.02 7.95
C VAL A 208 14.42 2.03 6.87
N SER A 209 15.55 1.37 7.12
CA SER A 209 16.64 1.21 6.15
C SER A 209 16.16 0.44 4.91
N GLY A 210 16.64 0.87 3.74
CA GLY A 210 16.38 0.17 2.49
C GLY A 210 16.99 -1.23 2.46
N GLU A 211 18.13 -1.44 3.11
CA GLU A 211 18.78 -2.75 3.27
C GLU A 211 17.91 -3.69 4.10
N ILE A 212 17.39 -3.23 5.23
CA ILE A 212 16.48 -4.02 6.09
C ILE A 212 15.21 -4.39 5.32
N LEU A 213 14.59 -3.43 4.62
CA LEU A 213 13.40 -3.70 3.83
C LEU A 213 13.66 -4.68 2.69
N LYS A 214 14.79 -4.53 1.96
CA LYS A 214 15.23 -5.50 0.94
C LYS A 214 15.41 -6.90 1.51
N GLU A 215 16.04 -7.03 2.66
CA GLU A 215 16.26 -8.33 3.30
C GLU A 215 14.92 -9.01 3.62
N ARG A 216 13.94 -8.25 4.13
CA ARG A 216 12.59 -8.79 4.38
C ARG A 216 11.89 -9.19 3.09
N LEU A 217 12.04 -8.43 2.00
CA LEU A 217 11.50 -8.80 0.68
C LEU A 217 12.17 -10.07 0.12
N GLN A 218 13.49 -10.19 0.25
CA GLN A 218 14.28 -11.35 -0.18
C GLN A 218 14.00 -12.60 0.65
N ALA A 219 13.57 -12.45 1.91
CA ALA A 219 13.14 -13.58 2.71
C ALA A 219 11.94 -14.33 2.09
N LEU A 220 11.15 -13.67 1.21
CA LEU A 220 10.03 -14.28 0.50
C LEU A 220 10.46 -15.03 -0.79
N THR A 221 11.72 -14.95 -1.21
CA THR A 221 12.22 -15.63 -2.42
C THR A 221 11.91 -17.14 -2.48
N PRO A 222 11.93 -17.92 -1.38
CA PRO A 222 11.52 -19.33 -1.42
C PRO A 222 10.06 -19.58 -1.84
N LEU A 223 9.20 -18.55 -1.78
CA LEU A 223 7.79 -18.63 -2.21
C LEU A 223 7.62 -18.35 -3.71
N LEU A 224 8.71 -17.97 -4.39
CA LEU A 224 8.77 -17.68 -5.81
C LEU A 224 9.24 -18.89 -6.59
N ASP A 225 8.59 -19.16 -7.72
CA ASP A 225 9.16 -20.05 -8.73
C ASP A 225 10.31 -19.33 -9.44
N ALA A 226 11.53 -19.80 -9.22
CA ALA A 226 12.74 -19.23 -9.80
C ALA A 226 12.75 -19.25 -11.34
N ALA A 227 12.02 -20.17 -11.98
CA ALA A 227 11.89 -20.17 -13.44
C ALA A 227 10.92 -19.08 -13.91
N ALA A 228 9.79 -18.92 -13.22
CA ALA A 228 8.77 -17.93 -13.55
C ALA A 228 9.19 -16.48 -13.24
N CYS A 229 10.08 -16.28 -12.25
CA CYS A 229 10.49 -14.96 -11.77
C CYS A 229 11.80 -14.44 -12.40
N ARG A 230 12.38 -15.18 -13.36
CA ARG A 230 13.48 -14.65 -14.17
C ARG A 230 12.96 -13.57 -15.09
N GLN A 231 13.75 -12.50 -15.25
CA GLN A 231 13.48 -11.53 -16.30
C GLN A 231 13.46 -12.28 -17.63
N PRO A 232 12.43 -12.10 -18.47
CA PRO A 232 12.40 -12.69 -19.80
C PRO A 232 13.65 -12.30 -20.59
N GLU A 233 14.16 -13.24 -21.40
CA GLU A 233 15.31 -12.96 -22.25
C GLU A 233 15.04 -11.73 -23.14
N LYS A 234 16.07 -10.89 -23.23
CA LYS A 234 16.05 -9.64 -23.99
C LYS A 234 17.26 -9.58 -24.90
N ARG A 235 17.13 -8.90 -26.04
CA ARG A 235 18.28 -8.60 -26.91
C ARG A 235 19.23 -7.63 -26.21
N PRO A 236 20.55 -7.66 -26.50
CA PRO A 236 21.52 -6.76 -25.85
C PRO A 236 21.14 -5.27 -25.90
N GLU A 237 20.61 -4.83 -27.04
CA GLU A 237 20.15 -3.46 -27.32
C GLU A 237 18.74 -3.15 -26.80
N GLU A 238 18.02 -4.15 -26.29
CA GLU A 238 16.63 -4.00 -25.86
C GLU A 238 16.54 -3.29 -24.49
N ALA A 239 15.94 -2.10 -24.50
CA ALA A 239 15.58 -1.38 -23.30
C ALA A 239 14.19 -1.83 -22.82
N VAL A 240 14.10 -2.20 -21.54
CA VAL A 240 12.90 -2.83 -20.98
C VAL A 240 12.30 -1.96 -19.89
N VAL A 241 11.01 -1.70 -19.98
CA VAL A 241 10.21 -1.01 -18.95
C VAL A 241 9.27 -2.02 -18.29
N LEU A 242 9.18 -1.97 -16.96
CA LEU A 242 8.16 -2.69 -16.22
C LEU A 242 6.92 -1.81 -16.07
N PHE A 243 5.77 -2.28 -16.55
CA PHE A 243 4.48 -1.61 -16.37
C PHE A 243 3.65 -2.33 -15.30
N LEU A 244 3.16 -1.57 -14.33
CA LEU A 244 2.39 -2.05 -13.18
C LEU A 244 0.96 -1.49 -13.24
N PRO A 245 0.00 -2.16 -13.90
CA PRO A 245 -1.42 -1.80 -13.81
C PRO A 245 -1.97 -1.93 -12.39
N GLN A 246 -3.09 -1.25 -12.14
CA GLN A 246 -3.85 -1.31 -10.88
C GLN A 246 -5.35 -1.44 -11.23
N PRO A 247 -6.15 -2.28 -10.58
CA PRO A 247 -7.51 -2.59 -11.03
C PRO A 247 -8.48 -1.44 -10.73
N PHE A 248 -8.41 -0.35 -11.50
CA PHE A 248 -9.15 0.87 -11.21
C PHE A 248 -10.63 0.73 -11.49
N ALA A 249 -11.04 -0.09 -12.45
CA ALA A 249 -12.45 -0.32 -12.75
C ALA A 249 -13.18 -1.03 -11.60
N VAL A 250 -12.46 -1.87 -10.85
CA VAL A 250 -13.00 -2.50 -9.63
C VAL A 250 -13.21 -1.47 -8.52
N LEU A 251 -12.48 -0.36 -8.56
CA LEU A 251 -12.41 0.59 -7.45
C LEU A 251 -13.22 1.87 -7.69
N PHE A 252 -13.12 2.48 -8.88
CA PHE A 252 -13.65 3.83 -9.16
C PHE A 252 -13.50 4.34 -10.62
N LEU A 253 -13.03 3.57 -11.61
CA LEU A 253 -13.13 3.96 -13.03
C LEU A 253 -14.17 3.09 -13.74
N THR A 254 -14.55 3.47 -14.96
CA THR A 254 -15.17 2.51 -15.87
C THR A 254 -14.08 1.63 -16.48
N THR A 255 -14.42 0.39 -16.89
CA THR A 255 -13.47 -0.50 -17.58
C THR A 255 -12.92 0.12 -18.86
N GLU A 256 -13.73 0.90 -19.59
CA GLU A 256 -13.27 1.57 -20.81
C GLU A 256 -12.35 2.77 -20.52
N ASP A 257 -12.59 3.54 -19.45
CA ASP A 257 -11.66 4.61 -19.04
C ASP A 257 -10.31 4.04 -18.59
N GLU A 258 -10.34 2.96 -17.81
CA GLU A 258 -9.12 2.25 -17.41
C GLU A 258 -8.37 1.69 -18.63
N TYR A 259 -9.10 1.07 -19.56
CA TYR A 259 -8.53 0.57 -20.81
C TYR A 259 -7.89 1.69 -21.63
N ALA A 260 -8.60 2.80 -21.85
CA ALA A 260 -8.11 3.93 -22.61
C ALA A 260 -6.83 4.52 -22.01
N LEU A 261 -6.75 4.60 -20.68
CA LEU A 261 -5.55 5.01 -19.96
C LEU A 261 -4.37 4.08 -20.25
N TYR A 262 -4.54 2.77 -20.03
CA TYR A 262 -3.46 1.80 -20.23
C TYR A 262 -3.03 1.72 -21.67
N ARG A 263 -3.97 1.76 -22.60
CA ARG A 263 -3.71 1.84 -24.03
C ARG A 263 -2.84 3.04 -24.36
N SER A 264 -3.20 4.23 -23.87
CA SER A 264 -2.41 5.45 -24.10
C SER A 264 -0.98 5.29 -23.59
N ALA A 265 -0.82 4.81 -22.35
CA ALA A 265 0.49 4.62 -21.74
C ALA A 265 1.34 3.57 -22.47
N VAL A 266 0.75 2.43 -22.83
CA VAL A 266 1.42 1.35 -23.58
C VAL A 266 1.88 1.86 -24.94
N MET A 267 1.00 2.52 -25.70
CA MET A 267 1.36 3.06 -27.02
C MET A 267 2.48 4.08 -26.95
N GLU A 268 2.49 4.93 -25.92
CA GLU A 268 3.57 5.89 -25.71
C GLU A 268 4.91 5.22 -25.43
N ILE A 269 4.94 4.21 -24.56
CA ILE A 269 6.16 3.46 -24.23
C ILE A 269 6.69 2.70 -25.46
N LEU A 270 5.81 2.03 -26.21
CA LEU A 270 6.17 1.31 -27.43
C LEU A 270 6.73 2.26 -28.50
N LYS A 271 6.11 3.44 -28.66
CA LYS A 271 6.58 4.50 -29.59
C LYS A 271 7.96 5.02 -29.22
N LYS A 272 8.30 5.07 -27.93
CA LYS A 272 9.64 5.44 -27.44
C LYS A 272 10.68 4.32 -27.62
N GLY A 273 10.30 3.17 -28.18
CA GLY A 273 11.21 2.08 -28.56
C GLY A 273 11.41 0.99 -27.50
N TYR A 274 10.67 1.03 -26.39
CA TYR A 274 10.84 0.07 -25.29
C TYR A 274 10.08 -1.24 -25.51
N THR A 275 10.60 -2.29 -24.87
CA THR A 275 9.81 -3.48 -24.51
C THR A 275 9.13 -3.28 -23.18
N ILE A 276 7.88 -3.71 -23.08
CA ILE A 276 7.07 -3.63 -21.87
C ILE A 276 6.98 -5.02 -21.24
N LEU A 277 7.40 -5.13 -19.98
CA LEU A 277 7.02 -6.24 -19.12
C LEU A 277 5.79 -5.82 -18.33
N TRP A 278 4.67 -6.51 -18.54
CA TRP A 278 3.40 -6.21 -17.88
C TRP A 278 3.20 -7.17 -16.72
N LYS A 279 3.14 -6.65 -15.48
CA LYS A 279 2.81 -7.46 -14.30
C LYS A 279 1.43 -7.09 -13.76
N GLU A 280 0.48 -8.01 -13.89
CA GLU A 280 -0.86 -7.80 -13.34
C GLU A 280 -0.86 -7.53 -11.83
N HIS A 281 -1.90 -6.81 -11.40
CA HIS A 281 -2.17 -6.60 -9.99
C HIS A 281 -2.72 -7.88 -9.35
N PRO A 282 -2.34 -8.24 -8.10
CA PRO A 282 -2.83 -9.45 -7.41
C PRO A 282 -4.35 -9.55 -7.25
N ARG A 283 -5.04 -8.41 -7.36
CA ARG A 283 -6.51 -8.30 -7.23
C ARG A 283 -7.22 -8.10 -8.56
N GLU A 284 -6.49 -8.17 -9.68
CA GLU A 284 -7.11 -8.07 -10.99
C GLU A 284 -7.95 -9.32 -11.25
N THR A 285 -9.23 -9.12 -11.56
CA THR A 285 -10.17 -10.19 -11.89
C THR A 285 -10.52 -10.21 -13.37
N THR A 286 -10.34 -9.07 -14.05
CA THR A 286 -10.68 -8.86 -15.47
C THR A 286 -9.47 -8.22 -16.16
N PRO A 287 -8.41 -9.00 -16.44
CA PRO A 287 -7.15 -8.46 -16.96
C PRO A 287 -7.35 -7.81 -18.34
N LEU A 288 -6.86 -6.59 -18.49
CA LEU A 288 -6.95 -5.81 -19.72
C LEU A 288 -5.80 -6.10 -20.70
N ALA A 289 -4.73 -6.74 -20.23
CA ALA A 289 -3.55 -7.01 -21.03
C ALA A 289 -3.79 -7.83 -22.31
N PRO A 290 -4.64 -8.89 -22.32
CA PRO A 290 -4.93 -9.63 -23.55
C PRO A 290 -5.55 -8.76 -24.64
N ARG A 291 -6.51 -7.89 -24.27
CA ARG A 291 -7.14 -6.93 -25.20
C ARG A 291 -6.12 -5.92 -25.74
N LEU A 292 -5.24 -5.40 -24.87
CA LEU A 292 -4.15 -4.50 -25.30
C LEU A 292 -3.17 -5.19 -26.26
N GLN A 293 -2.83 -6.45 -25.99
CA GLN A 293 -1.92 -7.21 -26.85
C GLN A 293 -2.53 -7.50 -28.22
N GLU A 294 -3.82 -7.84 -28.27
CA GLU A 294 -4.56 -8.04 -29.52
C GLU A 294 -4.66 -6.74 -30.34
N GLU A 295 -5.01 -5.61 -29.70
CA GLU A 295 -5.16 -4.33 -30.42
C GLU A 295 -3.83 -3.80 -30.94
N THR A 296 -2.76 -3.90 -30.13
CA THR A 296 -1.45 -3.36 -30.51
C THR A 296 -0.75 -4.24 -31.54
N GLY A 297 -0.95 -5.57 -31.49
CA GLY A 297 -0.23 -6.53 -32.32
C GLY A 297 1.29 -6.50 -32.11
N ASP A 298 1.79 -5.86 -31.05
CA ASP A 298 3.21 -5.59 -30.82
C ASP A 298 3.79 -6.63 -29.86
N GLU A 299 4.69 -7.47 -30.36
CA GLU A 299 5.37 -8.52 -29.58
C GLU A 299 6.24 -7.98 -28.44
N ARG A 300 6.52 -6.67 -28.43
CA ARG A 300 7.22 -6.00 -27.33
C ARG A 300 6.37 -5.81 -26.08
N LEU A 301 5.05 -6.04 -26.13
CA LEU A 301 4.21 -6.13 -24.94
C LEU A 301 4.20 -7.57 -24.40
N LYS A 302 4.98 -7.82 -23.35
CA LYS A 302 5.17 -9.14 -22.73
C LYS A 302 4.43 -9.24 -21.40
N ILE A 303 3.38 -10.05 -21.32
CA ILE A 303 2.63 -10.31 -20.09
C ILE A 303 3.38 -11.32 -19.22
N LEU A 304 3.72 -10.93 -17.99
CA LEU A 304 4.45 -11.77 -17.05
C LEU A 304 3.54 -12.82 -16.40
N ARG A 305 3.91 -14.09 -16.57
CA ARG A 305 3.24 -15.24 -15.95
C ARG A 305 3.92 -15.61 -14.63
N VAL A 306 3.78 -14.73 -13.65
CA VAL A 306 4.34 -14.88 -12.29
C VAL A 306 3.26 -15.19 -11.26
N ARG A 307 3.67 -15.61 -10.05
CA ARG A 307 2.76 -15.71 -8.90
C ARG A 307 2.24 -14.31 -8.52
N GLN A 308 1.04 -13.97 -8.97
CA GLN A 308 0.52 -12.60 -8.92
C GLN A 308 0.38 -12.03 -7.51
N GLN A 309 0.17 -12.89 -6.50
CA GLN A 309 0.03 -12.50 -5.08
C GLN A 309 1.30 -11.88 -4.50
N MET A 310 2.46 -12.11 -5.11
CA MET A 310 3.73 -11.64 -4.58
C MET A 310 3.96 -10.16 -4.92
N PRO A 311 4.49 -9.36 -3.98
CA PRO A 311 4.90 -7.99 -4.25
C PRO A 311 5.91 -7.96 -5.40
N VAL A 312 5.79 -6.96 -6.26
CA VAL A 312 6.67 -6.86 -7.43
C VAL A 312 8.11 -6.59 -7.04
N GLU A 313 8.31 -5.94 -5.91
CA GLU A 313 9.60 -5.64 -5.29
C GLU A 313 10.41 -6.91 -4.98
N CYS A 314 9.74 -8.04 -4.70
CA CYS A 314 10.41 -9.34 -4.55
C CYS A 314 10.84 -9.94 -5.89
N LEU A 315 10.11 -9.64 -6.96
CA LEU A 315 10.30 -10.26 -8.28
C LEU A 315 11.46 -9.64 -9.05
N VAL A 316 11.56 -8.31 -8.99
CA VAL A 316 12.47 -7.56 -9.88
C VAL A 316 13.83 -7.26 -9.27
N ALA A 317 14.15 -7.91 -8.14
CA ALA A 317 15.48 -7.84 -7.55
C ALA A 317 16.51 -8.40 -8.56
N GLY A 318 17.49 -7.58 -8.95
CA GLY A 318 18.54 -7.96 -9.90
C GLY A 318 18.12 -7.95 -11.37
N TRP A 319 16.93 -7.46 -11.71
CA TRP A 319 16.54 -7.25 -13.10
C TRP A 319 17.27 -6.04 -13.69
N THR A 320 17.44 -6.03 -15.00
CA THR A 320 17.98 -4.87 -15.73
C THR A 320 16.83 -4.14 -16.42
N LEU A 321 16.23 -3.17 -15.70
CA LEU A 321 15.12 -2.35 -16.17
C LEU A 321 15.59 -0.95 -16.52
N ALA A 322 15.14 -0.43 -17.66
CA ALA A 322 15.33 0.96 -18.05
C ALA A 322 14.45 1.90 -17.23
N GLY A 323 13.30 1.43 -16.76
CA GLY A 323 12.44 2.16 -15.84
C GLY A 323 11.21 1.34 -15.43
N VAL A 324 10.46 1.91 -14.50
CA VAL A 324 9.18 1.37 -14.04
C VAL A 324 8.10 2.42 -14.25
N VAL A 325 6.96 1.98 -14.76
CA VAL A 325 5.81 2.84 -15.04
C VAL A 325 4.58 2.27 -14.35
N SER A 326 3.80 3.16 -13.76
CA SER A 326 2.47 2.86 -13.24
C SER A 326 1.65 4.15 -13.24
N VAL A 327 0.38 4.07 -12.88
CA VAL A 327 -0.46 5.25 -12.71
C VAL A 327 -0.20 5.83 -11.31
N SER A 328 -0.54 5.09 -10.26
CA SER A 328 -0.39 5.52 -8.86
C SER A 328 -0.02 4.36 -7.93
N SER A 329 0.78 3.40 -8.41
CA SER A 329 1.24 2.28 -7.58
C SER A 329 2.35 2.72 -6.65
N THR A 330 2.20 2.48 -5.34
CA THR A 330 3.23 2.72 -4.32
C THR A 330 4.58 2.09 -4.69
N SER A 331 4.56 0.99 -5.45
CA SER A 331 5.75 0.29 -5.95
C SER A 331 6.70 1.21 -6.72
N LEU A 332 6.21 2.30 -7.34
CA LEU A 332 7.09 3.27 -8.01
C LEU A 332 8.12 3.90 -7.05
N PHE A 333 7.71 4.20 -5.81
CA PHE A 333 8.62 4.74 -4.81
C PHE A 333 9.55 3.68 -4.24
N TYR A 334 9.04 2.48 -3.94
CA TYR A 334 9.88 1.38 -3.46
C TYR A 334 10.92 0.93 -4.50
N LEU A 335 10.52 0.72 -5.75
CA LEU A 335 11.43 0.26 -6.79
C LEU A 335 12.52 1.28 -7.12
N LYS A 336 12.17 2.58 -7.07
CA LYS A 336 13.15 3.66 -7.15
C LYS A 336 14.10 3.66 -5.95
N GLY A 337 13.55 3.65 -4.74
CA GLY A 337 14.35 3.79 -3.53
C GLY A 337 15.19 2.57 -3.16
N LEU A 338 14.68 1.37 -3.44
CA LEU A 338 15.38 0.12 -3.15
C LEU A 338 16.35 -0.23 -4.28
N TYR A 339 15.91 -0.21 -5.54
CA TYR A 339 16.71 -0.75 -6.64
C TYR A 339 17.29 0.31 -7.59
N GLY A 340 17.02 1.60 -7.35
CA GLY A 340 17.52 2.68 -8.19
C GLY A 340 16.84 2.76 -9.56
N TYR A 341 15.74 2.03 -9.79
CA TYR A 341 15.07 2.09 -11.08
C TYR A 341 14.40 3.46 -11.30
N PRO A 342 14.62 4.11 -12.46
CA PRO A 342 13.87 5.32 -12.81
C PRO A 342 12.37 5.02 -12.82
N ALA A 343 11.58 5.80 -12.09
CA ALA A 343 10.14 5.60 -11.94
C ALA A 343 9.36 6.76 -12.56
N TYR A 344 8.31 6.44 -13.33
CA TYR A 344 7.47 7.40 -14.03
C TYR A 344 6.00 7.12 -13.74
N THR A 345 5.19 8.18 -13.70
CA THR A 345 3.75 8.09 -13.49
C THR A 345 2.96 8.40 -14.76
N ALA A 346 1.93 7.60 -15.03
CA ALA A 346 0.92 7.86 -16.04
C ALA A 346 -0.32 8.58 -15.49
N ALA A 347 -0.34 8.96 -14.21
CA ALA A 347 -1.50 9.61 -13.57
C ALA A 347 -1.87 10.96 -14.19
N ALA A 348 -0.90 11.67 -14.78
CA ALA A 348 -1.16 12.92 -15.50
C ALA A 348 -2.04 12.72 -16.75
N GLY A 349 -2.12 11.50 -17.28
CA GLY A 349 -2.97 11.16 -18.42
C GLY A 349 -4.46 11.08 -18.10
N ILE A 350 -4.85 11.10 -16.81
CA ILE A 350 -6.25 11.11 -16.40
C ILE A 350 -6.63 12.51 -15.90
N GLY A 351 -7.62 13.12 -16.54
CA GLY A 351 -8.25 14.34 -16.02
C GLY A 351 -8.73 14.10 -14.58
N MET A 352 -8.40 15.02 -13.67
CA MET A 352 -8.75 14.88 -12.24
C MET A 352 -10.27 14.73 -12.00
N ASP A 353 -11.08 15.18 -12.95
CA ASP A 353 -12.54 15.07 -13.01
C ASP A 353 -13.07 13.65 -13.28
N ARG A 354 -12.24 12.76 -13.85
CA ARG A 354 -12.62 11.36 -14.13
C ARG A 354 -12.48 10.43 -12.93
N TRP A 355 -11.82 10.88 -11.86
CA TRP A 355 -11.69 10.09 -10.64
C TRP A 355 -12.99 10.15 -9.85
N LEU A 356 -13.68 9.02 -9.69
CA LEU A 356 -14.96 8.98 -8.97
C LEU A 356 -14.82 9.23 -7.45
N LYS A 357 -13.61 9.08 -6.90
CA LYS A 357 -13.32 9.27 -5.47
C LYS A 357 -12.24 10.33 -5.27
N ARG A 358 -12.48 11.22 -4.31
CA ARG A 358 -11.57 12.32 -3.97
C ARG A 358 -10.21 11.84 -3.47
N THR A 359 -10.17 10.77 -2.68
CA THR A 359 -8.93 10.18 -2.14
C THR A 359 -7.99 9.73 -3.24
N ASP A 360 -8.53 9.09 -4.27
CA ASP A 360 -7.75 8.55 -5.39
C ASP A 360 -7.22 9.68 -6.29
N ALA A 361 -7.99 10.76 -6.45
CA ALA A 361 -7.51 11.96 -7.12
C ALA A 361 -6.34 12.62 -6.36
N GLU A 362 -6.36 12.66 -5.02
CA GLU A 362 -5.22 13.17 -4.25
C GLU A 362 -4.02 12.25 -4.32
N LEU A 363 -4.24 10.93 -4.28
CA LEU A 363 -3.16 9.97 -4.49
C LEU A 363 -2.52 10.26 -5.85
N ALA A 364 -3.30 10.31 -6.92
CA ALA A 364 -2.83 10.63 -8.27
C ALA A 364 -2.05 11.96 -8.32
N ARG A 365 -2.54 13.02 -7.67
CA ARG A 365 -1.82 14.31 -7.58
C ARG A 365 -0.48 14.19 -6.87
N MET A 366 -0.42 13.47 -5.77
CA MET A 366 0.83 13.23 -5.05
C MET A 366 1.84 12.51 -5.94
N PHE A 367 1.42 11.51 -6.73
CA PHE A 367 2.29 10.86 -7.72
C PHE A 367 2.77 11.84 -8.79
N VAL A 368 1.90 12.66 -9.37
CA VAL A 368 2.25 13.67 -10.39
C VAL A 368 3.21 14.73 -9.85
N GLN A 369 3.08 15.11 -8.57
CA GLN A 369 3.95 16.09 -7.94
C GLN A 369 5.34 15.52 -7.59
N THR A 370 5.42 14.22 -7.32
CA THR A 370 6.64 13.59 -6.78
C THR A 370 7.45 12.86 -7.86
N LEU A 371 6.79 12.36 -8.90
CA LEU A 371 7.42 11.57 -9.96
C LEU A 371 7.30 12.25 -11.32
N PRO A 372 8.30 12.09 -12.21
CA PRO A 372 8.18 12.56 -13.57
C PRO A 372 7.01 11.86 -14.28
N GLY A 373 6.30 12.61 -15.12
CA GLY A 373 5.29 12.05 -16.01
C GLY A 373 5.89 11.10 -17.04
N LEU A 374 5.06 10.22 -17.57
CA LEU A 374 5.45 9.26 -18.62
C LEU A 374 6.03 9.95 -19.87
N ASP A 375 5.59 11.17 -20.17
CA ASP A 375 6.09 12.03 -21.25
C ASP A 375 7.62 12.24 -21.14
N ARG A 376 8.14 12.26 -19.91
CA ARG A 376 9.56 12.43 -19.61
C ARG A 376 10.39 11.15 -19.66
N LEU A 377 9.79 9.99 -19.94
CA LEU A 377 10.55 8.79 -20.25
C LEU A 377 11.39 9.04 -21.52
N PRO A 378 12.73 8.97 -21.50
CA PRO A 378 13.55 9.24 -22.68
C PRO A 378 13.32 8.15 -23.75
N PRO A 379 13.59 8.40 -25.04
CA PRO A 379 13.61 7.34 -26.06
C PRO A 379 14.63 6.24 -25.72
N ALA A 380 14.35 5.00 -26.09
CA ALA A 380 15.21 3.84 -25.82
C ALA A 380 16.62 3.99 -26.44
N GLU A 381 16.69 4.56 -27.65
CA GLU A 381 17.94 4.75 -28.41
C GLU A 381 18.83 5.87 -27.85
N GLY A 382 18.29 6.74 -26.99
CA GLY A 382 19.00 7.93 -26.47
C GLY A 382 19.88 7.70 -25.25
N ARG A 383 20.15 6.44 -24.84
CA ARG A 383 20.98 6.12 -23.67
C ARG A 383 22.45 5.85 -24.00
N GLU A 384 22.89 5.99 -25.25
CA GLU A 384 24.30 5.91 -25.59
C GLU A 384 25.04 7.23 -25.25
N LYS A 385 25.94 7.13 -24.25
CA LYS A 385 27.22 7.86 -24.05
C LYS A 385 27.44 8.71 -22.79
N ASP A 386 26.42 9.08 -22.01
CA ASP A 386 26.66 10.06 -20.93
C ASP A 386 26.93 9.50 -19.52
N GLN A 387 27.00 8.16 -19.31
CA GLN A 387 27.26 7.60 -17.97
C GLN A 387 28.08 6.29 -17.98
N LEU A 388 29.24 6.29 -18.64
CA LEU A 388 30.33 5.37 -18.31
C LEU A 388 31.52 6.16 -17.75
#